data_AF-A0AAP7A5R4-F1
#
_entry.id   AF-A0AAP7A5R4-F1
#
_cell.length_a   1.000
_cell.length_b   1.000
_cell.length_c   1.000
_cell.angle_alpha   90.00
_cell.angle_beta   90.00
_cell.angle_gamma   90.00
#
_symmetry.space_group_name_H-M   'P 1'
#
loop_
_entity.id
_entity.type
_entity.pdbx_description
1 polymer ?
#
loop_
_entity_poly.entity_id
_entity_poly.type
_entity_poly.pdbx_seq_one_letter_code
_entity_poly.pdbx_strand_id
1 'polypeptide(L)' 'MRFHWLKKSSRAACITMAVARVKIQGMDIEAALNFTLHKGHATNPEAISKREWRSLNRDVSKALRKIEENRWYGSSASG' A
#
# COMPACT_ATOMS: atom_id res chain seq x y z
N MET A 1 -16.42 14.18 -11.14
CA MET A 1 -14.98 13.90 -11.32
C MET A 1 -14.73 12.40 -11.21
N ARG A 2 -13.72 11.86 -11.89
CA ARG A 2 -13.39 10.42 -11.87
C ARG A 2 -11.96 10.23 -11.38
N PHE A 3 -11.75 9.17 -10.61
CA PHE A 3 -10.44 8.73 -10.15
C PHE A 3 -9.58 8.25 -11.32
N HIS A 4 -8.32 8.70 -11.40
CA HIS A 4 -7.33 8.16 -12.32
C HIS A 4 -5.95 8.07 -11.70
N TRP A 5 -5.25 6.96 -11.95
CA TRP A 5 -3.83 6.86 -11.66
C TRP A 5 -3.02 7.81 -12.55
N LEU A 6 -2.03 8.50 -11.98
CA LEU A 6 -1.21 9.45 -12.75
C LEU A 6 -0.32 8.76 -13.81
N LYS A 7 0.19 7.57 -13.50
CA LYS A 7 1.06 6.77 -14.37
C LYS A 7 0.70 5.30 -14.21
N LYS A 8 1.10 4.47 -15.18
CA LYS A 8 0.94 3.00 -15.10
C LYS A 8 1.57 2.41 -13.83
N SER A 9 2.69 2.98 -13.37
CA SER A 9 3.39 2.56 -12.15
C SER A 9 2.84 3.15 -10.85
N SER A 10 1.91 4.12 -10.91
CA SER A 10 1.44 4.84 -9.72
C SER A 10 0.77 3.93 -8.71
N ARG A 11 -0.01 2.94 -9.17
CA ARG A 11 -0.67 1.98 -8.28
C ARG A 11 0.34 1.17 -7.47
N ALA A 12 1.37 0.64 -8.13
CA ALA A 12 2.44 -0.11 -7.48
C ALA A 12 3.21 0.78 -6.50
N ALA A 13 3.57 2.01 -6.91
CA ALA A 13 4.22 2.97 -6.04
C ALA A 13 3.38 3.30 -4.80
N CYS A 14 2.06 3.48 -4.97
CA CYS A 14 1.13 3.71 -3.86
C CYS A 14 1.14 2.56 -2.85
N ILE A 15 1.13 1.31 -3.33
CA ILE A 15 1.20 0.12 -2.47
C ILE A 15 2.54 0.08 -1.72
N THR A 16 3.67 0.24 -2.41
CA THR A 16 5.01 0.22 -1.80
C THR A 16 5.15 1.30 -0.72
N MET A 17 4.69 2.51 -1.01
CA MET A 17 4.76 3.62 -0.07
C MET A 17 3.82 3.44 1.12
N ALA A 18 2.64 2.86 0.92
CA ALA A 18 1.73 2.51 2.01
C ALA A 18 2.34 1.43 2.93
N VAL A 19 2.93 0.38 2.35
CA VAL A 19 3.66 -0.65 3.11
C VAL A 19 4.79 -0.04 3.94
N ALA A 20 5.57 0.87 3.36
CA ALA A 20 6.65 1.56 4.06
C ALA A 20 6.12 2.37 5.25
N ARG A 21 5.01 3.09 5.08
CA ARG A 21 4.36 3.85 6.17
C ARG A 21 3.84 2.94 7.28
N VAL A 22 3.22 1.81 6.94
CA VAL A 22 2.79 0.84 7.95
C VAL A 22 3.97 0.30 8.75
N LYS A 23 5.05 -0.13 8.07
CA LYS A 23 6.20 -0.76 8.74
C LYS A 23 7.10 0.22 9.49
N ILE A 24 7.32 1.42 8.94
CA ILE A 24 8.29 2.39 9.49
C ILE A 24 7.61 3.37 10.43
N GLN A 25 6.40 3.81 10.10
CA GLN A 25 5.69 4.86 10.84
C GLN A 25 4.57 4.30 11.73
N GLY A 26 4.35 2.98 11.72
CA GLY A 26 3.32 2.34 12.55
C GLY A 26 1.89 2.74 12.19
N MET A 27 1.67 3.25 10.98
CA MET A 27 0.33 3.65 10.52
C MET A 27 -0.54 2.42 10.29
N ASP A 28 -1.84 2.56 10.52
CA ASP A 28 -2.82 1.60 10.01
C ASP A 28 -2.82 1.59 8.47
N ILE A 29 -3.17 0.45 7.85
CA ILE A 29 -3.17 0.28 6.39
C ILE A 29 -4.08 1.31 5.71
N GLU A 30 -5.28 1.56 6.25
CA GLU A 30 -6.22 2.50 5.65
C GLU A 30 -5.70 3.93 5.74
N ALA A 31 -5.16 4.31 6.89
CA ALA A 31 -4.54 5.62 7.10
C ALA A 31 -3.32 5.81 6.16
N ALA A 32 -2.48 4.79 6.03
CA ALA A 32 -1.31 4.81 5.15
C ALA A 32 -1.74 4.94 3.67
N LEU A 33 -2.73 4.18 3.22
CA LEU A 33 -3.26 4.27 1.85
C LEU A 33 -3.88 5.63 1.58
N ASN A 34 -4.72 6.13 2.49
CA ASN A 34 -5.39 7.41 2.35
C ASN A 34 -4.37 8.55 2.23
N PHE A 35 -3.40 8.58 3.15
CA PHE A 35 -2.32 9.55 3.13
C PHE A 35 -1.51 9.46 1.83
N THR A 36 -1.18 8.24 1.40
CA THR A 36 -0.39 8.02 0.19
C THR A 36 -1.11 8.51 -1.05
N LEU A 37 -2.39 8.14 -1.23
CA LEU A 37 -3.21 8.56 -2.36
C LEU A 37 -3.26 10.09 -2.52
N HIS A 38 -3.46 10.81 -1.40
CA HIS A 38 -3.52 12.27 -1.38
C HIS A 38 -2.17 12.98 -1.57
N LYS A 39 -1.05 12.25 -1.51
CA LYS A 39 0.31 12.80 -1.77
C LYS A 39 0.71 12.85 -3.24
N GLY A 40 -0.18 12.45 -4.15
CA GLY A 40 0.03 12.65 -5.59
C GLY A 40 0.38 11.39 -6.38
N HIS A 41 -0.32 10.28 -6.11
CA HIS A 41 -0.27 9.08 -6.97
C HIS A 41 -1.46 8.96 -7.92
N ALA A 42 -2.54 9.68 -7.64
CA ALA A 42 -3.77 9.70 -8.43
C ALA A 42 -4.33 11.12 -8.55
N THR A 43 -5.14 11.35 -9.58
CA THR A 43 -6.03 12.51 -9.67
C THR A 43 -7.39 12.16 -9.10
N ASN A 44 -8.02 13.12 -8.42
CA ASN A 44 -9.30 12.95 -7.75
C ASN A 44 -9.32 11.72 -6.81
N PRO A 45 -8.37 11.61 -5.85
CA PRO A 45 -8.30 10.47 -4.93
C PRO A 45 -9.60 10.24 -4.15
N GLU A 46 -10.36 11.30 -3.87
CA GLU A 46 -11.69 11.26 -3.25
C GLU A 46 -12.75 10.53 -4.08
N ALA A 47 -12.53 10.40 -5.40
CA ALA A 47 -13.43 9.68 -6.30
C ALA A 47 -13.08 8.18 -6.43
N ILE A 48 -12.17 7.65 -5.60
CA ILE A 48 -11.78 6.24 -5.65
C ILE A 48 -12.98 5.32 -5.38
N SER A 49 -13.14 4.28 -6.19
CA SER A 49 -14.24 3.33 -5.99
C SER A 49 -13.98 2.43 -4.78
N LYS A 50 -15.06 2.01 -4.10
CA LYS A 50 -15.00 0.99 -3.02
C LYS A 50 -14.32 -0.31 -3.46
N ARG A 51 -14.36 -0.65 -4.75
CA ARG A 51 -13.71 -1.84 -5.30
C ARG A 51 -12.20 -1.65 -5.37
N GLU A 52 -11.74 -0.50 -5.90
CA GLU A 52 -10.31 -0.20 -5.99
C GLU A 52 -9.69 -0.03 -4.60
N TRP A 53 -10.40 0.63 -3.69
CA TRP A 53 -9.98 0.75 -2.28
C TRP A 53 -9.77 -0.62 -1.62
N ARG A 54 -10.75 -1.54 -1.75
CA ARG A 54 -10.61 -2.93 -1.25
C ARG A 54 -9.51 -3.72 -1.95
N SER A 55 -9.22 -3.41 -3.22
CA SER A 55 -8.12 -4.02 -3.95
C SER A 55 -6.78 -3.57 -3.37
N LEU A 56 -6.60 -2.26 -3.16
CA LEU A 56 -5.39 -1.68 -2.57
C LEU A 56 -5.13 -2.20 -1.16
N ASN A 57 -6.17 -2.23 -0.31
CA ASN A 57 -6.08 -2.78 1.05
C ASN A 57 -5.54 -4.22 1.04
N ARG A 58 -6.14 -5.09 0.21
CA ARG A 58 -5.70 -6.49 0.08
C ARG A 58 -4.26 -6.62 -0.42
N ASP A 59 -3.86 -5.81 -1.40
CA ASP A 59 -2.50 -5.86 -1.94
C ASP A 59 -1.46 -5.38 -0.92
N VAL A 60 -1.77 -4.34 -0.14
CA VAL A 60 -0.90 -3.89 0.97
C VAL A 60 -0.81 -4.96 2.06
N SER A 61 -1.94 -5.54 2.49
CA SER A 61 -1.93 -6.65 3.47
C SER A 61 -1.11 -7.84 2.97
N LYS A 62 -1.25 -8.22 1.70
CA LYS A 62 -0.49 -9.31 1.10
C LYS A 62 1.01 -9.02 1.07
N ALA A 63 1.40 -7.78 0.74
CA ALA A 63 2.79 -7.36 0.74
C ALA A 63 3.39 -7.36 2.16
N LEU A 64 2.64 -6.88 3.15
CA LEU A 64 3.05 -6.92 4.56
C LEU A 64 3.25 -8.35 5.06
N ARG A 65 2.31 -9.25 4.76
CA ARG A 65 2.42 -10.67 5.12
C ARG A 65 3.65 -11.31 4.48
N LYS A 66 3.92 -11.03 3.20
CA LYS A 66 5.12 -11.53 2.52
C LYS A 66 6.42 -11.04 3.19
N ILE A 67 6.44 -9.80 3.67
CA ILE A 67 7.58 -9.27 4.42
C ILE A 67 7.76 -10.01 5.76
N GLU A 68 6.67 -10.33 6.45
CA GLU A 68 6.69 -11.07 7.71
C GLU A 68 7.13 -12.53 7.51
N GLU A 69 6.57 -13.21 6.52
CA GLU A 69 6.97 -14.57 6.11
C GLU A 69 8.48 -14.60 5.81
N ASN A 70 8.97 -13.66 4.99
CA ASN A 70 10.39 -13.57 4.65
C ASN A 70 11.29 -13.27 5.88
N ARG A 71 10.81 -12.47 6.84
CA ARG A 71 11.54 -12.20 8.10
C ARG A 71 11.68 -13.46 8.94
N TRP A 72 10.64 -14.29 9.01
CA TRP A 72 10.69 -15.57 9.72
C TRP A 72 11.69 -16.54 9.09
N TYR A 73 11.66 -16.71 7.76
CA TYR A 73 12.63 -17.59 7.10
C TYR A 73 14.08 -17.09 7.19
N GLY A 74 14.30 -15.78 7.13
CA GLY A 74 15.64 -15.20 7.27
C GLY A 74 16.23 -15.33 8.69
N SER A 75 15.38 -15.42 9.72
CA SER A 75 15.83 -15.59 11.11
C SER A 75 16.17 -17.05 11.46
N SER A 76 15.53 -18.01 10.79
CA SER A 76 15.76 -19.46 11.00
C SER A 76 17.02 -20.00 10.31
N ALA A 77 17.64 -19.23 9.40
CA ALA A 77 18.83 -19.65 8.64
C ALA A 77 20.16 -19.23 9.29
N SER A 78 20.13 -18.68 10.52
CA SER A 78 21.31 -18.18 11.24
C SER A 78 21.65 -18.97 12.51
N GLY A 79 21.05 -20.16 12.69
CA GLY A 79 21.31 -21.06 13.81
C GLY A 79 22.26 -22.18 13.46
#